data_AF-A0A6I7NQV4-F1
#
_entry.id   AF-A0A6I7NQV4-F1
#
_cell.length_a   1.000
_cell.length_b   1.000
_cell.length_c   1.000
_cell.angle_alpha   90.00
_cell.angle_beta   90.00
_cell.angle_gamma   90.00
#
_symmetry.space_group_name_H-M   'P 1'
#
loop_
_entity.id
_entity.type
_entity.pdbx_description
1 polymer ?
#
loop_
_entity_poly.entity_id
_entity_poly.type
_entity_poly.pdbx_seq_one_letter_code
_entity_poly.pdbx_strand_id
1 'polypeptide(L)'
;MIKLYKTISKNLNIRQMKTKKNYESMSPAGPYSPWWPGMKPPKQPEMFVIEVIGCISDDWSAWFNGMQVQCNENKGVSYIHGKVKDQAELFSVLMKIRNLGLSVFRLSGNV
;
A
#
# COMPACT_ATOMS: atom_id res chain seq x y z
N MET A 1 7.75 30.41 25.40
CA MET A 1 7.73 29.27 24.44
C MET A 1 6.91 28.06 24.93
N ILE A 2 5.70 28.22 25.51
CA ILE A 2 4.78 27.08 25.78
C ILE A 2 3.29 27.44 25.50
N LYS A 3 2.96 28.68 25.10
CA LYS A 3 1.56 29.13 24.97
C LYS A 3 0.88 28.81 23.63
N LEU A 4 1.59 28.51 22.55
CA LEU A 4 0.97 28.28 21.23
C LEU A 4 0.49 26.83 21.00
N TYR A 5 1.18 25.82 21.54
CA TYR A 5 0.79 24.40 21.37
C TYR A 5 -0.55 24.08 22.05
N LYS A 6 -0.82 24.66 23.22
CA LYS A 6 -2.05 24.39 24.00
C LYS A 6 -3.32 25.00 23.39
N THR A 7 -3.18 26.06 22.60
CA THR A 7 -4.33 26.74 21.96
C THR A 7 -4.75 26.02 20.68
N ILE A 8 -3.81 25.46 19.93
CA ILE A 8 -4.09 24.73 18.68
C ILE A 8 -4.79 23.39 18.97
N SER A 9 -4.44 22.71 20.07
CA SER A 9 -5.00 21.39 20.39
C SER A 9 -6.45 21.41 20.90
N LYS A 10 -6.99 22.55 21.36
CA LYS A 10 -8.36 22.61 21.92
C LYS A 10 -9.45 22.87 20.89
N ASN A 11 -9.10 23.31 19.68
CA ASN A 11 -10.06 23.71 18.64
C ASN A 11 -10.09 22.80 17.40
N LEU A 12 -9.42 21.65 17.45
CA LEU A 12 -9.52 20.65 16.39
C LEU A 12 -10.64 19.66 16.74
N ASN A 13 -11.80 19.88 16.14
CA ASN A 13 -12.90 18.94 16.11
C ASN A 13 -12.47 17.75 15.22
N ILE A 14 -11.79 16.76 15.80
CA ILE A 14 -11.22 15.57 15.15
C ILE A 14 -12.31 14.57 14.75
N ARG A 15 -13.39 15.04 14.12
CA ARG A 15 -14.53 14.20 13.67
C ARG A 15 -14.84 14.31 12.17
N GLN A 16 -14.01 15.03 11.40
CA GLN A 16 -14.16 15.15 9.95
C GLN A 16 -12.95 14.67 9.14
N MET A 17 -11.98 13.96 9.73
CA MET A 17 -11.02 13.17 8.93
C MET A 17 -11.67 11.87 8.42
N LYS A 18 -12.89 11.99 7.87
CA LYS A 18 -13.45 10.99 6.96
C LYS A 18 -12.79 11.20 5.60
N THR A 19 -11.72 10.45 5.40
CA THR A 19 -11.47 9.67 4.18
C THR A 19 -12.30 10.08 2.96
N LYS A 20 -11.69 10.85 2.05
CA LYS A 20 -11.69 10.69 0.58
C LYS A 20 -11.49 12.05 -0.12
N LYS A 21 -10.29 12.26 -0.66
CA LYS A 21 -10.02 12.52 -2.10
C LYS A 21 -8.69 13.26 -2.30
N ASN A 22 -7.92 12.78 -3.27
CA ASN A 22 -6.98 13.54 -4.09
C ASN A 22 -5.73 14.14 -3.43
N TYR A 23 -4.75 13.28 -3.15
CA TYR A 23 -3.34 13.65 -3.36
C TYR A 23 -2.92 13.54 -4.85
N GLU A 24 -3.78 12.97 -5.70
CA GLU A 24 -3.55 12.71 -7.15
C GLU A 24 -3.93 13.88 -8.08
N SER A 25 -4.24 15.08 -7.57
CA SER A 25 -4.69 16.21 -8.42
C SER A 25 -4.08 17.57 -8.09
N MET A 26 -3.13 17.64 -7.17
CA MET A 26 -2.41 18.87 -6.86
C MET A 26 -1.06 18.86 -7.56
N SER A 27 -0.97 19.56 -8.69
CA SER A 27 0.26 20.26 -9.05
C SER A 27 0.35 21.53 -8.20
N PRO A 28 1.31 21.70 -7.28
CA PRO A 28 1.65 23.00 -6.77
C PRO A 28 2.82 23.55 -7.60
N ALA A 29 2.48 24.49 -8.47
CA ALA A 29 3.45 25.39 -9.07
C ALA A 29 4.20 26.18 -7.98
N GLY A 30 5.53 26.26 -8.07
CA GLY A 30 6.36 27.20 -7.30
C GLY A 30 7.65 26.60 -6.70
N PRO A 31 8.71 27.40 -6.52
CA PRO A 31 10.04 26.92 -6.11
C PRO A 31 10.17 26.56 -4.61
N TYR A 32 9.11 26.75 -3.81
CA TYR A 32 9.09 26.35 -2.39
C TYR A 32 8.18 25.14 -2.20
N SER A 33 8.79 23.99 -1.95
CA SER A 33 8.05 22.77 -1.64
C SER A 33 7.67 22.70 -0.15
N PRO A 34 6.53 22.07 0.24
CA PRO A 34 6.03 22.07 1.62
C PRO A 34 6.64 21.01 2.54
N TRP A 35 7.63 20.24 2.08
CA TRP A 35 8.36 19.28 2.89
C TRP A 35 9.57 19.97 3.54
N TRP A 36 9.71 19.85 4.85
CA TRP A 36 10.85 20.42 5.60
C TRP A 36 12.18 19.75 5.20
N PRO A 37 13.35 20.40 5.39
CA PRO A 37 14.65 19.79 5.10
C PRO A 37 14.81 18.46 5.84
N GLY A 38 14.92 17.36 5.10
CA GLY A 38 15.05 16.00 5.64
C GLY A 38 13.74 15.20 5.71
N MET A 39 12.58 15.79 5.41
CA MET A 39 11.34 15.01 5.25
C MET A 39 11.24 14.44 3.83
N LYS A 40 11.19 13.11 3.74
CA LYS A 40 10.83 12.43 2.49
C LYS A 40 9.31 12.55 2.28
N PRO A 41 8.83 12.78 1.05
CA PRO A 41 7.41 12.77 0.77
C PRO A 41 6.80 11.42 1.18
N PRO A 42 5.51 11.37 1.55
CA PRO A 42 4.84 10.11 1.88
C PRO A 42 4.98 9.15 0.70
N LYS A 43 5.33 7.89 1.01
CA LYS A 43 5.51 6.86 -0.01
C LYS A 43 4.17 6.63 -0.70
N GLN A 44 4.14 6.80 -2.02
CA GLN A 44 2.93 6.58 -2.79
C GLN A 44 2.68 5.06 -2.91
N PRO A 45 1.41 4.63 -3.01
CA PRO A 45 1.11 3.22 -3.21
C PRO A 45 1.75 2.69 -4.49
N GLU A 46 2.56 1.65 -4.38
CA GLU A 46 3.28 1.03 -5.49
C GLU A 46 2.52 -0.22 -5.96
N MET A 47 2.57 -0.48 -7.26
CA MET A 47 1.98 -1.68 -7.85
C MET A 47 2.98 -2.84 -7.73
N PHE A 48 2.53 -3.96 -7.18
CA PHE A 48 3.35 -5.17 -7.04
C PHE A 48 2.68 -6.37 -7.71
N VAL A 49 3.52 -7.26 -8.22
CA VAL A 49 3.16 -8.58 -8.71
C VAL A 49 3.98 -9.62 -7.96
N ILE A 50 3.28 -10.60 -7.39
CA ILE A 50 3.87 -11.71 -6.67
C ILE A 50 3.50 -12.98 -7.43
N GLU A 51 4.51 -13.70 -7.88
CA GLU A 51 4.37 -15.01 -8.50
C GLU A 51 4.58 -16.07 -7.43
N VAL A 52 3.62 -16.97 -7.26
CA VAL A 52 3.69 -18.08 -6.30
C VAL A 52 3.54 -19.41 -7.02
N ILE A 53 4.22 -20.42 -6.52
CA ILE A 53 4.08 -21.80 -7.01
C ILE A 53 2.78 -22.39 -6.44
N GLY A 54 2.00 -23.03 -7.30
CA GLY A 54 0.68 -23.55 -6.98
C GLY A 54 -0.43 -22.68 -7.56
N CYS A 55 -1.58 -23.31 -7.82
CA CYS A 55 -2.77 -22.64 -8.32
C CYS A 55 -3.77 -22.39 -7.19
N ILE A 56 -4.05 -21.12 -6.92
CA ILE A 56 -5.06 -20.67 -5.97
C ILE A 56 -6.20 -19.98 -6.71
N SER A 57 -7.43 -20.23 -6.26
CA SER A 57 -8.62 -19.59 -6.82
C SER A 57 -8.64 -18.09 -6.55
N ASP A 58 -9.31 -17.37 -7.44
CA ASP A 58 -9.65 -15.96 -7.34
C ASP A 58 -10.45 -15.57 -6.08
N ASP A 59 -11.15 -16.51 -5.44
CA ASP A 59 -11.87 -16.30 -4.16
C ASP A 59 -10.95 -15.80 -3.03
N TRP A 60 -9.64 -16.05 -3.14
CA TRP A 60 -8.64 -15.60 -2.18
C TRP A 60 -8.33 -14.10 -2.29
N SER A 61 -8.87 -13.40 -3.29
CA SER A 61 -8.65 -11.97 -3.51
C SER A 61 -9.01 -11.13 -2.27
N ALA A 62 -10.13 -11.43 -1.61
CA ALA A 62 -10.53 -10.73 -0.39
C ALA A 62 -9.55 -10.97 0.78
N TRP A 63 -8.98 -12.17 0.86
CA TRP A 63 -7.97 -12.51 1.87
C TRP A 63 -6.67 -11.74 1.65
N PHE A 64 -6.29 -11.50 0.40
CA PHE A 64 -5.13 -10.69 0.01
C PHE A 64 -5.45 -9.19 -0.06
N ASN A 65 -6.26 -8.66 0.85
CA ASN A 65 -6.60 -7.22 0.93
C ASN A 65 -7.27 -6.67 -0.35
N GLY A 66 -7.94 -7.52 -1.13
CA GLY A 66 -8.54 -7.14 -2.41
C GLY A 66 -7.54 -7.11 -3.58
N MET A 67 -6.35 -7.70 -3.44
CA MET A 67 -5.45 -7.95 -4.56
C MET A 67 -6.09 -8.95 -5.53
N GLN A 68 -5.82 -8.77 -6.83
CA GLN A 68 -6.28 -9.70 -7.86
C GLN A 68 -5.44 -10.96 -7.83
N VAL A 69 -6.10 -12.11 -7.85
CA VAL A 69 -5.46 -13.42 -7.91
C VAL A 69 -5.81 -14.07 -9.25
N GLN A 70 -4.81 -14.50 -9.99
CA GLN A 70 -4.95 -15.20 -11.26
C GLN A 70 -4.12 -16.48 -11.24
N CYS A 71 -4.75 -17.64 -11.35
CA CYS A 71 -4.05 -18.90 -11.50
C CYS A 71 -3.79 -19.20 -12.99
N ASN A 72 -2.56 -19.61 -13.31
CA ASN A 72 -2.19 -20.16 -14.59
C ASN A 72 -1.98 -21.67 -14.43
N GLU A 73 -3.03 -22.44 -14.71
CA GLU A 73 -3.04 -23.90 -14.56
C GLU A 73 -1.97 -24.59 -15.41
N ASN A 74 -1.71 -24.08 -16.63
CA ASN A 74 -0.72 -24.64 -17.54
C ASN A 74 0.72 -24.56 -16.99
N LYS A 75 1.03 -23.52 -16.20
CA LYS A 75 2.34 -23.32 -15.58
C LYS A 75 2.37 -23.74 -14.10
N GLY A 76 1.22 -24.03 -13.50
CA GLY A 76 1.11 -24.34 -12.08
C GLY A 76 1.55 -23.19 -11.16
N VAL A 77 1.34 -21.95 -11.58
CA VAL A 77 1.70 -20.74 -10.81
C VAL A 77 0.51 -19.80 -10.70
N SER A 78 0.45 -19.05 -9.60
CA SER A 78 -0.53 -17.98 -9.42
C SER A 78 0.15 -16.62 -9.36
N TYR A 79 -0.53 -15.63 -9.93
CA TYR A 79 -0.16 -14.23 -9.92
C TYR A 79 -1.06 -13.50 -8.93
N ILE A 80 -0.46 -12.91 -7.91
CA ILE A 80 -1.14 -12.06 -6.94
C ILE A 80 -0.65 -10.64 -7.18
N HIS A 81 -1.53 -9.74 -7.61
CA HIS A 81 -1.14 -8.36 -7.93
C HIS A 81 -2.12 -7.33 -7.39
N GLY A 82 -1.57 -6.23 -6.89
CA GLY A 82 -2.35 -5.09 -6.40
C GLY A 82 -1.48 -3.92 -5.98
N LYS A 83 -2.14 -2.80 -5.66
CA LYS A 83 -1.49 -1.64 -5.07
C LYS A 83 -1.24 -1.89 -3.59
N VAL A 84 -0.02 -1.63 -3.16
CA VAL A 84 0.41 -1.77 -1.77
C VAL A 84 0.85 -0.41 -1.28
N LYS A 85 0.31 0.02 -0.13
CA LYS A 85 0.57 1.37 0.43
C LYS A 85 1.98 1.52 0.97
N ASP A 86 2.53 0.47 1.58
CA ASP A 86 3.83 0.48 2.22
C ASP A 86 4.45 -0.92 2.29
N GLN A 87 5.66 -1.02 2.83
CA GLN A 87 6.35 -2.31 2.99
C GLN A 87 5.68 -3.24 4.01
N ALA A 88 4.92 -2.72 4.98
CA ALA A 88 4.26 -3.54 5.99
C ALA A 88 3.04 -4.29 5.40
N GLU A 89 2.28 -3.62 4.53
CA GLU A 89 1.19 -4.26 3.77
C GLU A 89 1.75 -5.35 2.84
N LEU A 90 2.87 -5.09 2.14
CA LEU A 90 3.54 -6.10 1.31
C LEU A 90 3.99 -7.29 2.17
N PHE A 91 4.60 -7.02 3.32
CA PHE A 91 5.07 -8.08 4.22
C PHE A 91 3.91 -8.92 4.76
N SER A 92 2.75 -8.31 5.05
CA SER A 92 1.56 -9.03 5.48
C SER A 92 1.05 -10.00 4.42
N VAL A 93 1.12 -9.61 3.14
CA VAL A 93 0.74 -10.47 2.00
C VAL A 93 1.71 -11.64 1.87
N LEU A 94 3.02 -11.40 1.95
CA LEU A 94 4.04 -12.46 1.92
C LEU A 94 3.89 -13.45 3.07
N MET A 95 3.55 -12.97 4.27
CA MET A 95 3.25 -13.83 5.42
C MET A 95 2.01 -14.70 5.18
N LYS A 96 0.94 -14.15 4.58
CA LYS A 96 -0.24 -14.94 4.20
C LYS A 96 0.11 -16.06 3.21
N ILE A 97 0.92 -15.76 2.21
CA ILE A 97 1.41 -16.75 1.24
C ILE A 97 2.20 -17.86 1.94
N ARG A 98 3.12 -17.48 2.84
CA ARG A 98 3.89 -18.44 3.64
C ARG A 98 3.00 -19.32 4.51
N ASN A 99 1.96 -18.77 5.13
CA ASN A 99 1.03 -19.52 5.97
C ASN A 99 0.21 -20.56 5.19
N LEU A 100 0.02 -20.36 3.89
CA LEU A 100 -0.59 -21.35 3.00
C LEU A 100 0.38 -22.45 2.57
N GLY A 101 1.65 -22.39 2.99
CA GLY A 101 2.69 -23.31 2.54
C GLY A 101 3.12 -23.09 1.09
N LEU A 102 2.72 -21.97 0.49
CA LEU A 102 3.08 -21.63 -0.88
C LEU A 102 4.45 -20.95 -0.93
N SER A 103 5.23 -21.29 -1.94
CA SER A 103 6.55 -20.70 -2.17
C SER A 103 6.44 -19.51 -3.11
N VAL A 104 7.00 -18.37 -2.70
CA VAL A 104 7.14 -17.20 -3.58
C VAL A 104 8.24 -17.50 -4.60
N PHE A 105 7.87 -17.47 -5.88
CA PHE A 105 8.77 -17.67 -6.99
C PHE A 105 9.43 -16.36 -7.42
N ARG A 106 8.65 -15.28 -7.51
CA ARG A 106 9.12 -13.97 -7.97
C ARG A 106 8.33 -12.85 -7.33
N LEU A 107 9.03 -11.76 -7.00
CA LEU A 107 8.43 -10.49 -6.60
C LEU A 107 8.93 -9.42 -7.56
N SER A 108 8.01 -8.72 -8.22
CA SER A 108 8.32 -7.54 -9.02
C SER A 108 7.50 -6.35 -8.55
N GLY A 109 8.16 -5.21 -8.37
CA GLY A 109 7.55 -3.92 -8.09
C GLY A 109 8.00 -2.91 -9.12
N ASN A 110 7.18 -1.89 -9.38
CA ASN A 110 7.65 -0.70 -10.08
C ASN A 110 8.59 0.05 -9.12
N VAL A 111 9.90 -0.08 -9.34
CA VAL A 111 10.96 0.69 -8.65
C VAL A 111 11.29 1.92 -9.46
#